data_AF-A0A0J7KQ94-F1
#
_entry.id   AF-A0A0J7KQ94-F1
#
_cell.length_a   1.000
_cell.length_b   1.000
_cell.length_c   1.000
_cell.angle_alpha   90.00
_cell.angle_beta   90.00
_cell.angle_gamma   90.00
#
_symmetry.space_group_name_H-M   'P 1'
#
loop_
_entity.id
_entity.type
_entity.pdbx_description
1 polymer ?
#
loop_
_entity_poly.entity_id
_entity_poly.type
_entity_poly.pdbx_seq_one_letter_code
_entity_poly.pdbx_strand_id
1 'polypeptide(L)'
;MTGIRTLKQRRARYKGNVTRISTFLDSDEPKTANEDQVRLAKLAELWDKFEAVQNDLVEAKPNADEAELAALKAENEAEGQIFETGYYRATAKLQEIIAEAAQEVA
;
A
#
# COMPACT_ATOMS: atom_id res chain seq x y z
N MET A 1 16.13 -2.35 -18.35
CA MET A 1 15.41 -1.31 -17.59
C MET A 1 13.91 -1.56 -17.68
N THR A 2 13.21 -1.62 -16.55
CA THR A 2 11.75 -1.73 -16.53
C THR A 2 11.17 -0.36 -16.94
N GLY A 3 10.40 -0.30 -18.01
CA GLY A 3 9.88 0.98 -18.50
C GLY A 3 8.87 1.63 -17.52
N ILE A 4 8.80 2.97 -17.52
CA ILE A 4 7.91 3.79 -16.65
C ILE A 4 6.48 3.27 -16.62
N ARG A 5 5.92 2.88 -17.78
CA ARG A 5 4.57 2.30 -17.87
C ARG A 5 4.40 1.08 -16.95
N THR A 6 5.38 0.19 -16.92
CA THR A 6 5.36 -1.02 -16.09
C THR A 6 5.47 -0.68 -14.61
N LEU A 7 6.29 0.30 -14.25
CA LEU A 7 6.41 0.79 -12.88
C LEU A 7 5.09 1.40 -12.38
N LYS A 8 4.45 2.26 -13.18
CA LYS A 8 3.12 2.82 -12.86
C LYS A 8 2.06 1.73 -12.69
N GLN A 9 2.07 0.70 -13.53
CA GLN A 9 1.17 -0.46 -13.39
C GLN A 9 1.43 -1.24 -12.09
N ARG A 10 2.69 -1.43 -11.70
CA ARG A 10 3.05 -2.06 -10.41
C ARG A 10 2.55 -1.22 -9.23
N ARG A 11 2.78 0.09 -9.24
CA ARG A 11 2.26 1.04 -8.24
C ARG A 11 0.75 0.92 -8.10
N ALA A 12 0.02 0.96 -9.22
CA ALA A 12 -1.43 0.78 -9.23
C ALA A 12 -1.88 -0.57 -8.67
N ARG A 13 -1.14 -1.65 -8.97
CA ARG A 13 -1.41 -2.98 -8.42
C ARG A 13 -1.24 -3.04 -6.90
N TYR A 14 -0.21 -2.41 -6.36
CA TYR A 14 0.00 -2.37 -4.91
C TYR A 14 -1.11 -1.61 -4.19
N LYS A 15 -1.53 -0.44 -4.70
CA LYS A 15 -2.74 0.25 -4.21
C LYS A 15 -3.98 -0.64 -4.28
N GLY A 16 -4.20 -1.32 -5.40
CA GLY A 16 -5.34 -2.22 -5.57
C GLY A 16 -5.34 -3.38 -4.57
N ASN A 17 -4.17 -3.87 -4.12
CA ASN A 17 -4.09 -4.87 -3.07
C ASN A 17 -4.48 -4.30 -1.69
N VAL A 18 -4.07 -3.08 -1.37
CA VAL A 18 -4.51 -2.38 -0.15
C VAL A 18 -6.03 -2.21 -0.18
N THR A 19 -6.60 -1.75 -1.30
CA THR A 19 -8.05 -1.63 -1.47
C THR A 19 -8.77 -2.96 -1.24
N ARG A 20 -8.27 -4.08 -1.78
CA ARG A 20 -8.87 -5.41 -1.54
C ARG A 20 -8.87 -5.80 -0.07
N ILE A 21 -7.79 -5.51 0.65
CA ILE A 21 -7.73 -5.76 2.10
C ILE A 21 -8.76 -4.89 2.82
N SER A 22 -8.86 -3.61 2.49
CA SER A 22 -9.89 -2.72 3.06
C SER A 22 -11.31 -3.21 2.76
N THR A 23 -11.59 -3.65 1.53
CA THR A 23 -12.90 -4.21 1.15
C THR A 23 -13.24 -5.46 1.94
N PHE A 24 -12.27 -6.37 2.14
CA PHE A 24 -12.47 -7.53 3.00
C PHE A 24 -12.79 -7.11 4.44
N LEU A 25 -12.06 -6.13 4.99
CA LEU A 25 -12.29 -5.63 6.33
C LEU A 25 -13.67 -4.97 6.48
N ASP A 26 -14.20 -4.37 5.42
CA ASP A 26 -15.53 -3.74 5.40
C ASP A 26 -16.65 -4.73 5.03
N SER A 27 -16.33 -5.98 4.69
CA SER A 27 -17.32 -7.02 4.37
C SER A 27 -17.90 -7.69 5.62
N ASP A 28 -19.01 -8.40 5.47
CA ASP A 28 -19.61 -9.23 6.52
C ASP A 28 -18.92 -10.59 6.69
N GLU A 29 -17.83 -10.86 5.95
CA GLU A 29 -17.08 -12.10 6.11
C GLU A 29 -16.52 -12.21 7.55
N PRO A 30 -16.63 -13.39 8.19
CA PRO A 30 -16.03 -13.63 9.49
C PRO A 30 -14.52 -13.31 9.44
N LYS A 31 -14.06 -12.58 10.45
CA LYS A 31 -12.65 -12.21 10.59
C LYS A 31 -12.05 -13.03 11.72
N THR A 32 -10.88 -13.60 11.48
CA THR A 32 -10.15 -14.35 12.49
C THR A 32 -8.82 -13.68 12.78
N ALA A 33 -8.39 -13.72 14.04
CA ALA A 33 -7.12 -13.10 14.44
C ALA A 33 -5.93 -13.59 13.61
N ASN A 34 -5.90 -14.88 13.24
CA ASN A 34 -4.84 -15.44 12.40
C ASN A 34 -4.86 -14.88 10.97
N GLU A 35 -6.04 -14.79 10.35
CA GLU A 35 -6.18 -14.23 9.00
C GLU A 35 -5.85 -12.74 8.93
N ASP A 36 -6.15 -12.03 10.00
CA ASP A 36 -5.86 -10.61 10.15
C ASP A 36 -4.36 -10.36 10.41
N GLN A 37 -3.69 -11.21 11.19
CA GLN A 37 -2.22 -11.17 11.31
C GLN A 37 -1.52 -11.38 9.96
N VAL A 38 -2.00 -12.33 9.14
CA VAL A 38 -1.46 -12.56 7.78
C VAL A 38 -1.67 -11.32 6.90
N ARG A 39 -2.84 -10.69 6.97
CA ARG A 39 -3.13 -9.45 6.22
C ARG A 39 -2.30 -8.27 6.70
N LEU A 40 -2.02 -8.17 8.00
CA LEU A 40 -1.16 -7.14 8.56
C LEU A 40 0.29 -7.29 8.06
N ALA A 41 0.82 -8.51 8.08
CA ALA A 41 2.13 -8.79 7.47
C ALA A 41 2.15 -8.47 5.97
N LYS A 42 1.03 -8.75 5.27
CA LYS A 42 0.90 -8.42 3.85
C LYS A 42 0.90 -6.92 3.59
N LEU A 43 0.26 -6.13 4.45
CA LEU A 43 0.29 -4.67 4.34
C LEU A 43 1.72 -4.15 4.46
N ALA A 44 2.51 -4.62 5.44
CA ALA A 44 3.92 -4.22 5.58
C ALA A 44 4.73 -4.54 4.30
N GLU A 45 4.56 -5.74 3.72
CA GLU A 45 5.19 -6.09 2.44
C GLU A 45 4.75 -5.18 1.28
N LEU A 46 3.48 -4.73 1.28
CA LEU A 46 2.97 -3.82 0.26
C LEU A 46 3.55 -2.41 0.42
N TRP A 47 3.80 -1.96 1.65
CA TRP A 47 4.46 -0.69 1.93
C TRP A 47 5.85 -0.65 1.29
N ASP A 48 6.70 -1.62 1.62
CA ASP A 48 8.07 -1.69 1.09
C ASP A 48 8.09 -1.73 -0.45
N LYS A 49 7.18 -2.50 -1.04
CA LYS A 49 7.05 -2.61 -2.50
C LYS A 49 6.55 -1.32 -3.15
N PHE A 50 5.69 -0.58 -2.45
CA PHE A 50 5.17 0.69 -2.93
C PHE A 50 6.25 1.77 -2.87
N GLU A 51 7.00 1.88 -1.78
CA GLU A 51 8.13 2.81 -1.69
C GLU A 51 9.20 2.50 -2.75
N ALA A 52 9.56 1.22 -2.90
CA ALA A 52 10.54 0.82 -3.91
C ALA A 52 10.11 1.22 -5.32
N VAL A 53 8.84 1.04 -5.71
CA VAL A 53 8.38 1.42 -7.06
C VAL A 53 8.30 2.94 -7.25
N GLN A 54 8.06 3.70 -6.19
CA GLN A 54 8.08 5.17 -6.26
C GLN A 54 9.52 5.67 -6.49
N ASN A 55 10.51 5.06 -5.83
CA ASN A 55 11.92 5.35 -6.06
C ASN A 55 12.37 4.95 -7.47
N ASP A 56 12.03 3.73 -7.92
CA ASP A 56 12.32 3.26 -9.28
C ASP A 56 11.76 4.19 -10.36
N LEU A 57 10.59 4.80 -10.12
CA LEU A 57 9.98 5.75 -11.05
C LEU A 57 10.86 7.00 -11.24
N VAL A 58 11.42 7.53 -10.16
CA VAL A 58 12.33 8.69 -10.19
C VAL A 58 13.63 8.32 -10.89
N GLU A 59 14.20 7.17 -10.56
CA GLU A 59 15.45 6.68 -11.15
C GLU A 59 15.32 6.30 -12.64
N ALA A 60 14.12 5.93 -13.10
CA ALA A 60 13.86 5.59 -14.50
C ALA A 60 13.99 6.78 -15.48
N LYS A 61 14.12 8.02 -14.98
CA LYS A 61 14.38 9.22 -15.79
C LYS A 61 15.68 9.94 -15.35
N PRO A 62 16.88 9.36 -15.58
CA PRO A 62 18.13 9.96 -15.11
C PRO A 62 18.49 11.29 -15.81
N ASN A 63 17.91 11.55 -16.98
CA ASN A 63 18.12 12.76 -17.78
C ASN A 63 16.86 13.65 -17.83
N ALA A 64 15.90 13.48 -16.91
CA ALA A 64 14.75 14.37 -16.83
C ALA A 64 15.20 15.80 -16.55
N ASP A 65 14.58 16.76 -17.23
CA ASP A 65 14.71 18.15 -16.84
C ASP A 65 13.95 18.43 -15.53
N GLU A 66 14.13 19.64 -14.98
CA GLU A 66 13.54 20.03 -13.71
C GLU A 66 11.99 19.96 -13.74
N ALA A 67 11.37 20.32 -14.86
CA ALA A 67 9.92 20.30 -15.00
C ALA A 67 9.38 18.87 -15.05
N GLU A 68 10.04 17.97 -15.78
CA GLU A 68 9.70 16.56 -15.84
C GLU A 68 9.86 15.88 -14.47
N LEU A 69 10.94 16.19 -13.74
CA LEU A 69 11.18 15.65 -12.40
C LEU A 69 10.16 16.18 -11.39
N ALA A 70 9.81 17.46 -11.45
CA ALA A 70 8.80 18.06 -10.59
C ALA A 70 7.41 17.44 -10.84
N ALA A 71 7.02 17.26 -12.10
CA ALA A 71 5.76 16.61 -12.46
C ALA A 71 5.70 15.16 -11.95
N LEU A 72 6.80 14.41 -12.07
CA LEU A 72 6.89 13.04 -11.59
C LEU A 72 6.81 12.95 -10.06
N LYS A 73 7.49 13.85 -9.34
CA LYS A 73 7.42 13.92 -7.87
C LYS A 73 6.02 14.27 -7.38
N ALA A 74 5.37 15.24 -8.01
CA ALA A 74 3.98 15.61 -7.68
C ALA A 74 3.01 14.44 -7.92
N GLU A 75 3.20 13.69 -9.03
CA GLU A 75 2.43 12.47 -9.28
C GLU A 75 2.70 11.40 -8.20
N ASN A 76 3.97 11.16 -7.86
CA ASN A 76 4.33 10.21 -6.81
C ASN A 76 3.73 10.60 -5.45
N GLU A 77 3.74 11.87 -5.09
CA GLU A 77 3.15 12.37 -3.83
C GLU A 77 1.64 12.13 -3.79
N ALA A 78 0.92 12.52 -4.84
CA ALA A 78 -0.53 12.28 -4.92
C ALA A 78 -0.87 10.78 -4.82
N GLU A 79 -0.06 9.94 -5.45
CA GLU A 79 -0.22 8.49 -5.43
C GLU A 79 0.14 7.88 -4.08
N GLY A 80 1.13 8.45 -3.41
CA GLY A 80 1.54 8.11 -2.04
C GLY A 80 0.43 8.38 -1.06
N GLN A 81 -0.17 9.57 -1.07
CA GLN A 81 -1.29 9.93 -0.20
C GLN A 81 -2.47 8.94 -0.31
N ILE A 82 -2.81 8.51 -1.53
CA ILE A 82 -3.88 7.54 -1.77
C ILE A 82 -3.51 6.17 -1.18
N PHE A 83 -2.28 5.72 -1.38
CA PHE A 83 -1.80 4.45 -0.83
C PHE A 83 -1.78 4.49 0.70
N GLU A 84 -1.17 5.51 1.28
CA GLU A 84 -1.00 5.71 2.72
C GLU A 84 -2.34 5.76 3.46
N THR A 85 -3.32 6.49 2.91
CA THR A 85 -4.66 6.57 3.50
C THR A 85 -5.31 5.18 3.62
N GLY A 86 -5.22 4.38 2.56
CA GLY A 86 -5.74 3.01 2.58
C GLY A 86 -4.95 2.10 3.51
N TYR A 87 -3.62 2.22 3.49
CA TYR A 87 -2.71 1.41 4.29
C TYR A 87 -2.92 1.64 5.79
N TYR A 88 -2.93 2.89 6.24
CA TYR A 88 -3.09 3.22 7.65
C TYR A 88 -4.47 2.84 8.16
N ARG A 89 -5.53 3.09 7.37
CA ARG A 89 -6.89 2.67 7.72
C ARG A 89 -6.99 1.15 7.89
N ALA A 90 -6.44 0.38 6.95
CA ALA A 90 -6.48 -1.08 7.02
C ALA A 90 -5.64 -1.62 8.19
N THR A 91 -4.45 -1.05 8.41
CA THR A 91 -3.56 -1.42 9.51
C THR A 91 -4.22 -1.21 10.86
N ALA A 92 -4.82 -0.03 11.09
CA ALA A 92 -5.48 0.30 12.34
C ALA A 92 -6.62 -0.69 12.66
N LYS A 93 -7.48 -0.98 11.66
CA LYS A 93 -8.61 -1.89 11.83
C LYS A 93 -8.16 -3.33 12.10
N LEU A 94 -7.10 -3.80 11.44
CA LEU A 94 -6.52 -5.12 11.72
C LEU A 94 -5.96 -5.20 13.14
N GLN A 95 -5.24 -4.16 13.58
CA GLN A 95 -4.68 -4.10 14.93
C GLN A 95 -5.76 -4.10 16.01
N GLU A 96 -6.87 -3.40 15.78
CA GLU A 96 -8.05 -3.39 16.65
C GLU A 96 -8.63 -4.80 16.82
N ILE A 97 -8.93 -5.49 15.72
CA ILE A 97 -9.49 -6.86 15.74
C ILE A 97 -8.55 -7.85 16.45
N ILE A 98 -7.25 -7.76 16.17
CA ILE A 98 -6.25 -8.62 16.81
C ILE A 98 -6.17 -8.36 18.32
N ALA A 99 -6.27 -7.10 18.75
CA ALA A 99 -6.25 -6.73 20.15
C ALA A 99 -7.51 -7.21 20.89
N GLU A 100 -8.69 -7.06 20.28
CA GLU A 100 -9.97 -7.56 20.84
C GLU A 100 -9.91 -9.08 21.05
N ALA A 101 -9.47 -9.83 20.03
CA ALA A 101 -9.32 -11.28 20.12
C ALA A 101 -8.32 -11.72 21.20
N ALA A 102 -7.28 -10.92 21.48
CA ALA A 102 -6.32 -11.21 22.54
C ALA A 102 -6.90 -10.98 23.95
N GLN A 103 -7.89 -10.09 24.09
CA GLN A 103 -8.57 -9.83 25.36
C GLN A 103 -9.63 -10.89 25.69
N GLU A 104 -10.29 -11.48 24.70
CA GLU A 104 -11.30 -12.54 24.89
C GLU A 104 -10.72 -13.88 25.39
N VAL A 105 -9.41 -14.08 25.21
CA VAL A 105 -8.71 -15.32 25.59
C VAL A 105 -8.00 -15.20 26.96
N ALA A 106 -7.97 -14.00 27.55
CA ALA A 106 -7.34 -13.71 28.84
C ALA A 106 -8.31 -13.89 30.03
#